data_AF-A0A3N4UWE2-F1
#
_entry.id   AF-A0A3N4UWE2-F1
#
_cell.length_a   1.000
_cell.length_b   1.000
_cell.length_c   1.000
_cell.angle_alpha   90.00
_cell.angle_beta   90.00
_cell.angle_gamma   90.00
#
_symmetry.space_group_name_H-M   'P 1'
#
loop_
_entity.id
_entity.type
_entity.pdbx_description
1 polymer ?
#
loop_
_entity_poly.entity_id
_entity_poly.type
_entity_poly.pdbx_seq_one_letter_code
_entity_poly.pdbx_strand_id
1 'polypeptide(L)'
;MISQEQRTIGTRRVSASSFSIVAIIAVTAVSIIIFSNGLVLSNYKTLHFILNYDVEFLKRGLVGQIFNLLGFSPWGAAPGVFTLMALLLLSGLYMLATYALLRQRGRSVLALVLVALWASPAALPHLAADFGRFDALLILLLGLWAVCSYALPAKLSLLLLAVVGCVSLLIHEITLVVTMPIGLALWLIRYDKPLISVSTLAFGVAISLVTALVWLFGKGDILTPENLTDLISKNFGVDDYSIKLILLVLFGDMAENITYSIRQAGYYAPVKQHLQFFAIMSGFIFLQGMMVITAVRRLPRHSWFAIMACLTPLALYPLGFDYFRWLSFVLINMTILSVWIMLHNPETTDAIIANCEGWRRCIIALIFLFLVVGPLGVFTSFALKHAPLVTPFLP
;
A
#
# COMPACT_ATOMS: atom_id res chain seq x y z
N MET A 1 1.76 18.57 -44.30
CA MET A 1 0.36 18.17 -44.04
C MET A 1 0.36 17.00 -43.07
N ILE A 2 -0.07 17.21 -41.82
CA ILE A 2 -0.31 16.10 -40.88
C ILE A 2 -1.54 15.33 -41.42
N SER A 3 -1.42 14.03 -41.67
CA SER A 3 -2.53 13.23 -42.22
C SER A 3 -3.72 13.25 -41.26
N GLN A 4 -4.96 13.20 -41.77
CA GLN A 4 -6.17 13.14 -40.94
C GLN A 4 -6.12 11.97 -39.93
N GLU A 5 -5.45 10.88 -40.29
CA GLU A 5 -5.23 9.73 -39.43
C GLU A 5 -4.39 10.07 -38.18
N GLN A 6 -3.30 10.82 -38.33
CA GLN A 6 -2.50 11.29 -37.19
C GLN A 6 -3.28 12.24 -36.26
N ARG A 7 -4.18 13.08 -36.82
CA ARG A 7 -5.08 13.93 -36.01
C ARG A 7 -6.13 13.12 -35.23
N THR A 8 -6.73 12.10 -35.85
CA THR A 8 -7.73 11.24 -35.17
C THR A 8 -7.10 10.36 -34.09
N ILE A 9 -5.88 9.88 -34.29
CA ILE A 9 -5.13 9.15 -33.24
C ILE A 9 -4.83 10.09 -32.07
N GLY A 10 -4.29 11.29 -32.34
CA GLY A 10 -3.97 12.27 -31.30
C GLY A 10 -5.17 12.67 -30.43
N THR A 11 -6.32 12.95 -31.04
CA THR A 11 -7.57 13.30 -30.33
C THR A 11 -8.10 12.15 -29.46
N ARG A 12 -8.06 10.90 -29.96
CA ARG A 12 -8.45 9.73 -29.16
C ARG A 12 -7.55 9.55 -27.94
N ARG A 13 -6.23 9.74 -28.05
CA ARG A 13 -5.31 9.61 -26.90
C ARG A 13 -5.61 10.63 -25.79
N VAL A 14 -5.83 11.90 -26.17
CA VAL A 14 -6.14 12.99 -25.22
C VAL A 14 -7.45 12.72 -24.49
N SER A 15 -8.48 12.25 -25.20
CA SER A 15 -9.78 11.94 -24.59
C SER A 15 -9.70 10.83 -23.53
N ALA A 16 -8.94 9.76 -23.80
CA ALA A 16 -8.77 8.65 -22.87
C ALA A 16 -7.95 9.05 -21.63
N SER A 17 -6.89 9.85 -21.82
CA SER A 17 -6.09 10.35 -20.71
C SER A 17 -6.90 11.28 -19.79
N SER A 18 -7.68 12.21 -20.37
CA SER A 18 -8.50 13.12 -19.58
C SER A 18 -9.57 12.39 -18.79
N PHE A 19 -10.26 11.42 -19.42
CA PHE A 19 -11.27 10.60 -18.74
C PHE A 19 -10.68 9.84 -17.53
N SER A 20 -9.58 9.10 -17.72
CA SER A 20 -8.99 8.32 -16.62
C SER A 20 -8.46 9.20 -15.50
N ILE A 21 -7.87 10.35 -15.80
CA ILE A 21 -7.40 11.28 -14.77
C ILE A 21 -8.59 11.78 -13.95
N VAL A 22 -9.66 12.23 -14.61
CA VAL A 22 -10.88 12.69 -13.92
C VAL A 22 -11.48 11.56 -13.08
N ALA A 23 -11.54 10.34 -13.62
CA ALA A 23 -12.04 9.18 -12.88
C ALA A 23 -11.16 8.88 -11.65
N ILE A 24 -9.83 8.86 -11.78
CA ILE A 24 -8.90 8.63 -10.67
C ILE A 24 -9.03 9.73 -9.61
N ILE A 25 -9.16 10.99 -10.00
CA ILE A 25 -9.41 12.11 -9.08
C ILE A 25 -10.73 11.89 -8.34
N ALA A 26 -11.80 11.53 -9.05
CA ALA A 26 -13.10 11.27 -8.46
C ALA A 26 -13.04 10.11 -7.45
N VAL A 27 -12.42 8.98 -7.81
CA VAL A 27 -12.18 7.84 -6.89
C VAL A 27 -11.38 8.29 -5.67
N THR A 28 -10.37 9.14 -5.85
CA THR A 28 -9.54 9.69 -4.77
C THR A 28 -10.33 10.55 -3.82
N ALA A 29 -11.05 11.54 -4.34
CA ALA A 29 -11.88 12.42 -3.54
C ALA A 29 -12.96 11.64 -2.79
N VAL A 30 -13.68 10.75 -3.47
CA VAL A 30 -14.73 9.92 -2.88
C VAL A 30 -14.15 9.02 -1.78
N SER A 31 -13.04 8.34 -2.04
CA SER A 31 -12.43 7.44 -1.05
C SER A 31 -11.99 8.19 0.20
N ILE A 32 -11.34 9.34 0.05
CA ILE A 32 -10.88 10.14 1.18
C ILE A 32 -12.08 10.71 1.95
N ILE A 33 -13.05 11.32 1.27
CA ILE A 33 -14.20 11.96 1.93
C ILE A 33 -15.04 10.93 2.68
N ILE A 34 -15.30 9.76 2.08
CA ILE A 34 -16.18 8.76 2.66
C ILE A 34 -15.45 7.93 3.73
N PHE A 35 -14.18 7.55 3.52
CA PHE A 35 -13.55 6.52 4.35
C PHE A 35 -12.52 7.03 5.36
N SER A 36 -12.01 8.27 5.23
CA SER A 36 -11.03 8.80 6.20
C SER A 36 -11.61 9.01 7.60
N ASN A 37 -12.94 9.08 7.73
CA ASN A 37 -13.65 9.46 8.96
C ASN A 37 -13.21 10.84 9.53
N GLY A 38 -12.68 11.71 8.67
CA GLY A 38 -12.23 13.05 9.03
C GLY A 38 -10.73 13.16 9.31
N LEU A 39 -10.29 14.35 9.76
CA LEU A 39 -8.88 14.64 10.03
C LEU A 39 -8.46 14.32 11.47
N VAL A 40 -9.42 14.14 12.38
CA VAL A 40 -9.12 13.73 13.75
C VAL A 40 -9.02 12.22 13.77
N LEU A 41 -7.83 11.71 14.06
CA LEU A 41 -7.56 10.28 14.08
C LEU A 41 -8.13 9.63 15.35
N SER A 42 -8.45 8.33 15.26
CA SER A 42 -8.72 7.51 16.44
C SER A 42 -7.50 7.50 17.37
N ASN A 43 -7.74 7.39 18.69
CA ASN A 43 -6.70 7.39 19.72
C ASN A 43 -5.51 6.51 19.35
N TYR A 44 -5.73 5.23 19.00
CA TYR A 44 -4.68 4.31 18.57
C TYR A 44 -3.79 4.83 17.43
N LYS A 45 -4.39 5.45 16.41
CA LYS A 45 -3.64 5.97 15.27
C LYS A 45 -2.88 7.26 15.62
N THR A 46 -3.46 8.10 16.49
CA THR A 46 -2.78 9.27 17.06
C THR A 46 -1.53 8.87 17.83
N LEU A 47 -1.56 7.75 18.57
CA LEU A 47 -0.41 7.27 19.35
C LEU A 47 0.84 7.02 18.49
N HIS A 48 0.68 6.64 17.22
CA HIS A 48 1.83 6.47 16.32
C HIS A 48 2.64 7.76 16.11
N PHE A 49 2.01 8.93 16.23
CA PHE A 49 2.67 10.23 16.05
C PHE A 49 3.32 10.77 17.33
N ILE A 50 2.98 10.20 18.49
CA ILE A 50 3.60 10.54 19.78
C ILE A 50 4.97 9.88 19.90
N LEU A 51 5.13 8.68 19.34
CA LEU A 51 6.39 7.95 19.38
C LEU A 51 7.46 8.74 18.61
N ASN A 52 8.51 9.16 19.31
CA ASN A 52 9.60 9.95 18.77
C ASN A 52 10.95 9.55 19.40
N TYR A 53 12.01 10.32 19.16
CA TYR A 53 13.37 10.05 19.66
C TYR A 53 13.84 11.02 20.75
N ASP A 54 12.94 11.75 21.40
CA ASP A 54 13.33 12.76 22.40
C ASP A 54 13.94 12.14 23.65
N VAL A 55 13.39 11.01 24.08
CA VAL A 55 13.84 10.28 25.27
C VAL A 55 14.89 9.26 24.89
N GLU A 56 14.60 8.43 23.88
CA GLU A 56 15.47 7.37 23.41
C GLU A 56 15.06 6.90 22.02
N PHE A 57 15.84 5.98 21.44
CA PHE A 57 15.49 5.39 20.15
C PHE A 57 14.32 4.40 20.28
N LEU A 58 13.19 4.71 19.63
CA LEU A 58 11.99 3.86 19.61
C LEU A 58 11.66 3.38 18.20
N LYS A 59 11.35 2.08 18.03
CA LYS A 59 10.84 1.59 16.76
C LYS A 59 9.57 2.36 16.38
N ARG A 60 9.41 2.68 15.09
CA ARG A 60 8.32 3.52 14.54
C ARG A 60 8.37 5.00 14.95
N GLY A 61 9.42 5.44 15.65
CA GLY A 61 9.56 6.80 16.15
C GLY A 61 9.89 7.87 15.09
N LEU A 62 10.29 7.47 13.87
CA LEU A 62 10.78 8.46 12.90
C LEU A 62 9.71 9.49 12.49
N VAL A 63 8.46 9.06 12.30
CA VAL A 63 7.39 9.99 11.90
C VAL A 63 7.08 10.97 13.01
N GLY A 64 6.97 10.51 14.26
CA GLY A 64 6.78 11.41 15.40
C GLY A 64 7.98 12.33 15.64
N GLN A 65 9.20 11.88 15.37
CA GLN A 65 10.39 12.74 15.41
C GLN A 65 10.32 13.87 14.37
N ILE A 66 9.93 13.55 13.13
CA ILE A 66 9.73 14.56 12.09
C ILE A 66 8.63 15.55 12.51
N PHE A 67 7.54 15.07 13.11
CA PHE A 67 6.48 15.92 13.67
C PHE A 67 7.01 16.89 14.72
N ASN A 68 7.80 16.38 15.67
CA ASN A 68 8.36 17.19 16.74
C ASN A 68 9.33 18.25 16.20
N LEU A 69 10.24 17.86 15.28
CA LEU A 69 11.20 18.78 14.66
C LEU A 69 10.52 19.91 13.86
N LEU A 70 9.35 19.65 13.29
CA LEU A 70 8.55 20.64 12.58
C LEU A 70 7.65 21.48 13.50
N GLY A 71 7.67 21.22 14.82
CA GLY A 71 6.84 21.90 15.81
C GLY A 71 5.35 21.54 15.71
N PHE A 72 5.01 20.41 15.07
CA PHE A 72 3.63 19.96 14.97
C PHE A 72 3.20 19.24 16.24
N SER A 73 1.98 19.54 16.67
CA SER A 73 1.34 18.77 17.74
C SER A 73 1.00 17.36 17.23
N PRO A 74 1.30 16.30 17.99
CA PRO A 74 0.85 14.95 17.66
C PRO A 74 -0.65 14.75 17.92
N TRP A 75 -1.36 15.79 18.38
CA TRP A 75 -2.77 15.75 18.76
C TRP A 75 -3.69 16.43 17.73
N GLY A 76 -4.98 16.12 17.82
CA GLY A 76 -6.01 16.76 17.01
C GLY A 76 -5.90 16.44 15.51
N ALA A 77 -6.01 17.47 14.66
CA ALA A 77 -6.10 17.28 13.21
C ALA A 77 -4.75 17.19 12.48
N ALA A 78 -3.63 17.58 13.11
CA ALA A 78 -2.33 17.66 12.44
C ALA A 78 -1.84 16.28 11.91
N PRO A 79 -1.91 15.18 12.68
CA PRO A 79 -1.63 13.83 12.16
C PRO A 79 -2.47 13.43 10.94
N GLY A 80 -3.76 13.80 10.95
CA GLY A 80 -4.65 13.56 9.82
C GLY A 80 -4.27 14.37 8.58
N VAL A 81 -3.94 15.66 8.74
CA VAL A 81 -3.45 16.49 7.63
C VAL A 81 -2.19 15.90 7.00
N PHE A 82 -1.25 15.42 7.80
CA PHE A 82 -0.05 14.76 7.29
C PHE A 82 -0.37 13.49 6.51
N THR A 83 -1.28 12.65 7.03
CA THR A 83 -1.70 11.43 6.35
C THR A 83 -2.42 11.76 5.04
N LEU A 84 -3.28 12.79 5.03
CA LEU A 84 -3.93 13.29 3.83
C LEU A 84 -2.89 13.71 2.79
N MET A 85 -1.86 14.46 3.20
CA MET A 85 -0.78 14.86 2.30
C MET A 85 -0.07 13.64 1.70
N ALA A 86 0.28 12.64 2.52
CA ALA A 86 0.91 11.40 2.03
C ALA A 86 0.02 10.66 1.01
N LEU A 87 -1.28 10.56 1.28
CA LEU A 87 -2.25 9.94 0.35
C LEU A 87 -2.41 10.74 -0.95
N LEU A 88 -2.46 12.06 -0.89
CA LEU A 88 -2.54 12.91 -2.08
C LEU A 88 -1.26 12.82 -2.93
N LEU A 89 -0.10 12.78 -2.30
CA LEU A 89 1.18 12.56 -3.00
C LEU A 89 1.22 11.19 -3.67
N LEU A 90 0.80 10.13 -2.98
CA LEU A 90 0.70 8.79 -3.54
C LEU A 90 -0.27 8.74 -4.73
N SER A 91 -1.43 9.38 -4.59
CA SER A 91 -2.41 9.54 -5.67
C SER A 91 -1.82 10.29 -6.86
N GLY A 92 -1.03 11.34 -6.60
CA GLY A 92 -0.29 12.09 -7.59
C GLY A 92 0.70 11.23 -8.39
N LEU A 93 1.47 10.37 -7.71
CA LEU A 93 2.38 9.42 -8.36
C LEU A 93 1.62 8.42 -9.23
N TYR A 94 0.50 7.88 -8.74
CA TYR A 94 -0.35 6.97 -9.51
C TYR A 94 -0.93 7.64 -10.77
N MET A 95 -1.39 8.90 -10.64
CA MET A 95 -1.87 9.70 -11.76
C MET A 95 -0.76 9.97 -12.77
N LEU A 96 0.45 10.28 -12.33
CA LEU A 96 1.59 10.50 -13.21
C LEU A 96 1.94 9.24 -14.02
N ALA A 97 1.98 8.08 -13.36
CA ALA A 97 2.17 6.79 -14.02
C ALA A 97 1.06 6.49 -15.03
N THR A 98 -0.20 6.73 -14.64
CA THR A 98 -1.37 6.55 -15.52
C THR A 98 -1.30 7.46 -16.75
N TYR A 99 -0.99 8.74 -16.55
CA TYR A 99 -0.83 9.69 -17.64
C TYR A 99 0.30 9.27 -18.59
N ALA A 100 1.44 8.83 -18.06
CA ALA A 100 2.56 8.35 -18.87
C ALA A 100 2.15 7.15 -19.75
N LEU A 101 1.46 6.16 -19.17
CA LEU A 101 0.95 4.99 -19.90
C LEU A 101 -0.05 5.38 -20.99
N LEU A 102 -1.01 6.24 -20.68
CA LEU A 102 -2.05 6.64 -21.62
C LEU A 102 -1.52 7.56 -22.72
N ARG A 103 -0.53 8.40 -22.43
CA ARG A 103 0.13 9.21 -23.47
C ARG A 103 0.86 8.34 -24.49
N GLN A 104 1.47 7.24 -24.04
CA GLN A 104 2.22 6.32 -24.89
C GLN A 104 1.33 5.43 -25.77
N ARG A 105 0.16 5.00 -25.28
CA ARG A 105 -0.71 4.02 -25.98
C ARG A 105 -2.10 4.54 -26.33
N GLY A 106 -2.70 5.37 -25.48
CA GLY A 106 -3.98 6.04 -25.69
C GLY A 106 -5.16 5.11 -25.98
N ARG A 107 -5.18 3.94 -25.34
CA ARG A 107 -6.25 2.94 -25.48
C ARG A 107 -7.26 3.11 -24.34
N SER A 108 -8.56 3.11 -24.68
CA SER A 108 -9.64 3.27 -23.69
C SER A 108 -9.70 2.11 -22.69
N VAL A 109 -9.36 0.89 -23.11
CA VAL A 109 -9.33 -0.28 -22.20
C VAL A 109 -8.20 -0.18 -21.20
N LEU A 110 -7.02 0.31 -21.59
CA LEU A 110 -5.94 0.60 -20.64
C LEU A 110 -6.40 1.62 -19.59
N ALA A 111 -7.11 2.65 -20.04
CA ALA A 111 -7.72 3.65 -19.17
C ALA A 111 -8.67 3.04 -18.13
N LEU A 112 -9.52 2.10 -18.55
CA LEU A 112 -10.42 1.37 -17.65
C LEU A 112 -9.68 0.45 -16.69
N VAL A 113 -8.66 -0.27 -17.14
CA VAL A 113 -7.84 -1.13 -16.28
C VAL A 113 -7.18 -0.31 -15.17
N LEU A 114 -6.57 0.84 -15.50
CA LEU A 114 -5.94 1.71 -14.51
C LEU A 114 -6.95 2.26 -13.50
N VAL A 115 -8.14 2.67 -13.95
CA VAL A 115 -9.20 3.09 -13.02
C VAL A 115 -9.63 1.93 -12.11
N ALA A 116 -9.79 0.72 -12.65
CA ALA A 116 -10.17 -0.47 -11.86
C ALA A 116 -9.10 -0.84 -10.82
N LEU A 117 -7.81 -0.70 -11.17
CA LEU A 117 -6.71 -0.93 -10.25
C LEU A 117 -6.72 0.06 -9.08
N TRP A 118 -6.99 1.33 -9.35
CA TRP A 118 -7.04 2.37 -8.32
C TRP A 118 -8.30 2.33 -7.46
N ALA A 119 -9.44 2.04 -8.08
CA ALA A 119 -10.73 1.90 -7.40
C ALA A 119 -10.83 0.62 -6.56
N SER A 120 -9.92 -0.33 -6.75
CA SER A 120 -9.91 -1.60 -6.02
C SER A 120 -10.08 -1.41 -4.51
N PRO A 121 -11.00 -2.14 -3.87
CA PRO A 121 -11.21 -2.12 -2.43
C PRO A 121 -9.94 -2.34 -1.61
N ALA A 122 -8.93 -3.00 -2.18
CA ALA A 122 -7.63 -3.28 -1.57
C ALA A 122 -6.58 -2.18 -1.77
N ALA A 123 -6.86 -1.16 -2.60
CA ALA A 123 -5.91 -0.13 -2.98
C ALA A 123 -6.22 1.17 -2.21
N LEU A 124 -6.60 2.24 -2.93
CA LEU A 124 -6.84 3.54 -2.32
C LEU A 124 -7.97 3.53 -1.29
N PRO A 125 -9.16 2.92 -1.53
CA PRO A 125 -10.18 2.80 -0.51
C PRO A 125 -9.62 2.24 0.81
N HIS A 126 -8.87 1.13 0.76
CA HIS A 126 -8.25 0.54 1.95
C HIS A 126 -7.31 1.53 2.66
N LEU A 127 -6.43 2.20 1.93
CA LEU A 127 -5.51 3.19 2.51
C LEU A 127 -6.24 4.42 3.08
N ALA A 128 -7.35 4.82 2.46
CA ALA A 128 -8.22 5.89 2.94
C ALA A 128 -9.04 5.45 4.17
N ALA A 129 -9.40 4.19 4.29
CA ALA A 129 -10.01 3.62 5.49
C ALA A 129 -9.00 3.48 6.64
N ASP A 130 -7.77 3.08 6.33
CA ASP A 130 -6.70 2.95 7.32
C ASP A 130 -5.96 4.28 7.55
N PHE A 131 -6.66 5.39 7.32
CA PHE A 131 -6.17 6.75 7.47
C PHE A 131 -5.57 6.98 8.86
N GLY A 132 -4.31 7.42 8.93
CA GLY A 132 -3.56 7.61 10.17
C GLY A 132 -2.52 6.54 10.44
N ARG A 133 -2.51 5.43 9.68
CA ARG A 133 -1.39 4.48 9.68
C ARG A 133 -0.33 4.86 8.65
N PHE A 134 0.89 4.38 8.85
CA PHE A 134 2.04 4.72 8.01
C PHE A 134 2.13 3.92 6.70
N ASP A 135 1.15 3.09 6.37
CA ASP A 135 1.17 2.21 5.19
C ASP A 135 1.25 2.98 3.88
N ALA A 136 0.45 4.04 3.76
CA ALA A 136 0.49 4.93 2.60
C ALA A 136 1.87 5.57 2.43
N LEU A 137 2.57 5.88 3.53
CA LEU A 137 3.92 6.44 3.51
C LEU A 137 4.94 5.41 3.03
N LEU A 138 4.85 4.15 3.46
CA LEU A 138 5.73 3.07 2.96
C LEU A 138 5.58 2.88 1.45
N ILE A 139 4.33 2.86 0.97
CA ILE A 139 4.02 2.72 -0.47
C ILE A 139 4.48 3.97 -1.25
N LEU A 140 4.29 5.16 -0.68
CA LEU A 140 4.77 6.41 -1.26
C LEU A 140 6.29 6.40 -1.44
N LEU A 141 7.06 5.99 -0.43
CA LEU A 141 8.51 5.92 -0.51
C LEU A 141 8.99 4.92 -1.58
N LEU A 142 8.34 3.75 -1.67
CA LEU A 142 8.61 2.79 -2.74
C LEU A 142 8.28 3.37 -4.13
N GLY A 143 7.16 4.10 -4.25
CA GLY A 143 6.75 4.77 -5.48
C GLY A 143 7.74 5.87 -5.91
N LEU A 144 8.21 6.68 -4.96
CA LEU A 144 9.24 7.69 -5.20
C LEU A 144 10.55 7.06 -5.68
N TRP A 145 11.00 5.98 -5.03
CA TRP A 145 12.14 5.21 -5.52
C TRP A 145 11.91 4.72 -6.95
N ALA A 146 10.75 4.13 -7.25
CA ALA A 146 10.45 3.59 -8.57
C ALA A 146 10.52 4.69 -9.66
N VAL A 147 10.00 5.89 -9.38
CA VAL A 147 10.12 7.04 -10.28
C VAL A 147 11.56 7.51 -10.43
N CYS A 148 12.29 7.70 -9.33
CA CYS A 148 13.69 8.13 -9.38
C CYS A 148 14.58 7.10 -10.09
N SER A 149 14.28 5.79 -9.96
CA SER A 149 15.04 4.72 -10.61
C SER A 149 15.14 4.90 -12.13
N TYR A 150 14.20 5.62 -12.76
CA TYR A 150 14.24 5.91 -14.19
C TYR A 150 15.48 6.65 -14.66
N ALA A 151 15.99 7.55 -13.82
CA ALA A 151 17.12 8.38 -14.16
C ALA A 151 18.46 7.82 -13.62
N LEU A 152 18.43 6.71 -12.88
CA LEU A 152 19.60 6.24 -12.14
C LEU A 152 20.21 4.98 -12.77
N PRO A 153 21.56 4.84 -12.75
CA PRO A 153 22.21 3.57 -13.07
C PRO A 153 21.93 2.53 -11.98
N ALA A 154 22.09 1.25 -12.32
CA ALA A 154 21.74 0.11 -11.46
C ALA A 154 22.25 0.23 -10.01
N LYS A 155 23.54 0.54 -9.83
CA LYS A 155 24.17 0.66 -8.50
C LYS A 155 23.56 1.79 -7.66
N LEU A 156 23.35 2.96 -8.25
CA LEU A 156 22.78 4.12 -7.54
C LEU A 156 21.29 3.93 -7.25
N SER A 157 20.56 3.26 -8.15
CA SER A 157 19.18 2.87 -7.93
C SER A 157 19.03 1.85 -6.79
N LEU A 158 19.95 0.89 -6.67
CA LEU A 158 19.97 -0.06 -5.55
C LEU A 158 20.35 0.63 -4.24
N LEU A 159 21.31 1.56 -4.26
CA LEU A 159 21.66 2.37 -3.11
C LEU A 159 20.46 3.21 -2.64
N LEU A 160 19.74 3.85 -3.56
CA LEU A 160 18.52 4.58 -3.24
C LEU A 160 17.44 3.66 -2.65
N LEU A 161 17.28 2.45 -3.19
CA LEU A 161 16.36 1.45 -2.61
C LEU A 161 16.78 1.08 -1.18
N ALA A 162 18.08 0.91 -0.91
CA ALA A 162 18.59 0.63 0.42
C ALA A 162 18.27 1.78 1.39
N VAL A 163 18.53 3.04 0.98
CA VAL A 163 18.20 4.22 1.77
C VAL A 163 16.70 4.29 2.06
N VAL A 164 15.87 4.11 1.04
CA VAL A 164 14.40 4.05 1.19
C VAL A 164 13.99 2.93 2.13
N GLY A 165 14.63 1.77 2.07
CA GLY A 165 14.41 0.65 2.98
C GLY A 165 14.78 0.95 4.41
N CYS A 166 15.94 1.54 4.65
CA CYS A 166 16.36 1.95 5.99
C CYS A 166 15.39 2.98 6.59
N VAL A 167 15.01 4.02 5.82
CA VAL A 167 14.01 5.01 6.27
C VAL A 167 12.66 4.36 6.55
N SER A 168 12.22 3.46 5.66
CA SER A 168 10.94 2.76 5.80
C SER A 168 10.93 1.82 7.01
N LEU A 169 12.06 1.18 7.36
CA LEU A 169 12.19 0.37 8.58
C LEU A 169 12.06 1.21 9.85
N LEU A 170 12.59 2.45 9.86
CA LEU A 170 12.45 3.37 10.97
C LEU A 170 11.01 3.89 11.14
N ILE A 171 10.24 3.94 10.05
CA ILE A 171 8.80 4.26 10.05
C ILE A 171 8.00 3.05 10.54
N HIS A 172 8.24 1.88 9.95
CA HIS A 172 7.51 0.65 10.26
C HIS A 172 8.28 -0.58 9.76
N GLU A 173 8.58 -1.48 10.68
CA GLU A 173 9.35 -2.72 10.47
C GLU A 173 8.73 -3.69 9.46
N ILE A 174 7.41 -3.66 9.24
CA ILE A 174 6.73 -4.53 8.25
C ILE A 174 7.23 -4.30 6.83
N THR A 175 7.87 -3.15 6.58
CA THR A 175 8.61 -2.82 5.35
C THR A 175 9.43 -3.99 4.82
N LEU A 176 10.10 -4.74 5.72
CA LEU A 176 10.95 -5.88 5.34
C LEU A 176 10.19 -6.95 4.55
N VAL A 177 8.90 -7.11 4.85
CA VAL A 177 8.04 -8.12 4.26
C VAL A 177 7.12 -7.52 3.20
N VAL A 178 6.76 -6.24 3.34
CA VAL A 178 5.73 -5.61 2.52
C VAL A 178 6.28 -4.91 1.29
N THR A 179 7.30 -4.04 1.42
CA THR A 179 7.76 -3.19 0.31
C THR A 179 9.15 -3.55 -0.19
N MET A 180 10.04 -4.05 0.67
CA MET A 180 11.42 -4.39 0.28
C MET A 180 11.51 -5.54 -0.74
N PRO A 181 10.78 -6.66 -0.57
CA PRO A 181 10.90 -7.77 -1.51
C PRO A 181 10.48 -7.35 -2.93
N ILE A 182 9.37 -6.62 -3.04
CA ILE A 182 8.90 -6.13 -4.35
C ILE A 182 9.84 -5.07 -4.92
N GLY A 183 10.35 -4.13 -4.12
CA GLY A 183 11.35 -3.15 -4.58
C GLY A 183 12.60 -3.82 -5.17
N LEU A 184 13.14 -4.83 -4.49
CA LEU A 184 14.29 -5.58 -4.99
C LEU A 184 13.93 -6.34 -6.28
N ALA A 185 12.76 -6.97 -6.33
CA ALA A 185 12.32 -7.69 -7.53
C ALA A 185 12.18 -6.77 -8.75
N LEU A 186 11.60 -5.58 -8.58
CA LEU A 186 11.49 -4.58 -9.65
C LEU A 186 12.87 -4.10 -10.11
N TRP A 187 13.81 -3.92 -9.18
CA TRP A 187 15.20 -3.56 -9.51
C TRP A 187 15.89 -4.65 -10.34
N LEU A 188 15.74 -5.92 -9.95
CA LEU A 188 16.33 -7.05 -10.65
C LEU A 188 15.82 -7.14 -12.10
N ILE A 189 14.51 -6.99 -12.31
CA ILE A 189 13.90 -7.00 -13.64
C ILE A 189 14.38 -5.80 -14.47
N ARG A 190 14.42 -4.60 -13.86
CA ARG A 190 14.79 -3.36 -14.56
C ARG A 190 16.18 -3.41 -15.19
N TYR A 191 17.14 -3.92 -14.43
CA TYR A 191 18.56 -3.86 -14.78
C TYR A 191 19.12 -5.21 -15.21
N ASP A 192 18.25 -6.21 -15.41
CA ASP A 192 18.58 -7.58 -15.78
C ASP A 192 19.71 -8.15 -14.91
N LYS A 193 19.50 -8.10 -13.59
CA LYS A 193 20.48 -8.53 -12.59
C LYS A 193 20.09 -9.87 -11.97
N PRO A 194 21.06 -10.76 -11.68
CA PRO A 194 20.78 -11.99 -10.96
C PRO A 194 20.41 -11.70 -9.50
N LEU A 195 19.54 -12.54 -8.94
CA LEU A 195 19.10 -12.43 -7.54
C LEU A 195 20.30 -12.45 -6.57
N ILE A 196 21.28 -13.34 -6.83
CA ILE A 196 22.49 -13.47 -6.02
C ILE A 196 23.65 -12.83 -6.77
N SER A 197 24.15 -11.72 -6.23
CA SER A 197 25.28 -10.95 -6.72
C SER A 197 25.95 -10.22 -5.55
N VAL A 198 27.18 -9.74 -5.72
CA VAL A 198 27.85 -8.93 -4.68
C VAL A 198 27.01 -7.71 -4.29
N SER A 199 26.38 -7.04 -5.26
CA SER A 199 25.50 -5.88 -5.00
C SER A 199 24.24 -6.22 -4.21
N THR A 200 23.58 -7.34 -4.54
CA THR A 200 22.36 -7.75 -3.84
C THR A 200 22.65 -8.34 -2.46
N LEU A 201 23.82 -8.99 -2.30
CA LEU A 201 24.33 -9.40 -1.00
C LEU A 201 24.64 -8.18 -0.12
N ALA A 202 25.34 -7.17 -0.64
CA ALA A 202 25.62 -5.94 0.09
C ALA A 202 24.33 -5.21 0.50
N PHE A 203 23.34 -5.14 -0.40
CA PHE A 203 21.99 -4.65 -0.08
C PHE A 203 21.35 -5.45 1.07
N GLY A 204 21.36 -6.78 0.97
CA GLY A 204 20.80 -7.66 2.00
C GLY A 204 21.47 -7.50 3.36
N VAL A 205 22.81 -7.40 3.39
CA VAL A 205 23.58 -7.14 4.62
C VAL A 205 23.22 -5.78 5.23
N ALA A 206 23.13 -4.73 4.42
CA ALA A 206 22.77 -3.40 4.91
C ALA A 206 21.36 -3.37 5.54
N ILE A 207 20.37 -3.93 4.83
CA ILE A 207 18.99 -4.03 5.34
C ILE A 207 18.91 -4.89 6.60
N SER A 208 19.64 -6.01 6.63
CA SER A 208 19.66 -6.90 7.80
C SER A 208 20.30 -6.24 9.01
N LEU A 209 21.40 -5.49 8.81
CA LEU A 209 22.07 -4.75 9.87
C LEU A 209 21.14 -3.69 10.46
N VAL A 210 20.50 -2.87 9.62
CA VAL A 210 19.56 -1.84 10.09
C VAL A 210 18.36 -2.48 10.78
N THR A 211 17.82 -3.58 10.25
CA THR A 211 16.74 -4.34 10.91
C THR A 211 17.17 -4.81 12.29
N ALA A 212 18.38 -5.37 12.43
CA ALA A 212 18.91 -5.81 13.71
C ALA A 212 19.08 -4.64 14.69
N LEU A 213 19.59 -3.49 14.23
CA LEU A 213 19.71 -2.30 15.06
C LEU A 213 18.34 -1.79 15.53
N VAL A 214 17.35 -1.71 14.63
CA VAL A 214 15.98 -1.31 14.98
C VAL A 214 15.36 -2.28 15.99
N TRP A 215 15.60 -3.59 15.82
CA TRP A 215 15.05 -4.62 16.69
C TRP A 215 15.68 -4.63 18.08
N LEU A 216 17.00 -4.48 18.16
CA LEU A 216 17.76 -4.52 19.41
C LEU A 216 17.57 -3.24 20.24
N PHE A 217 17.66 -2.08 19.60
CA PHE A 217 17.62 -0.79 20.30
C PHE A 217 16.24 -0.14 20.32
N GLY A 218 15.31 -0.54 19.45
CA GLY A 218 14.02 0.13 19.28
C GLY A 218 12.92 -0.29 20.26
N LYS A 219 13.23 -1.07 21.30
CA LYS A 219 12.26 -1.45 22.34
C LYS A 219 12.08 -0.39 23.42
N GLY A 220 13.09 0.46 23.61
CA GLY A 220 13.15 1.44 24.69
C GLY A 220 13.50 0.79 26.04
N ASP A 221 14.54 1.31 26.68
CA ASP A 221 14.98 0.90 28.02
C ASP A 221 14.53 1.93 29.07
N ILE A 222 14.37 3.20 28.68
CA ILE A 222 14.03 4.33 29.57
C ILE A 222 12.52 4.54 29.64
N LEU A 223 11.82 4.44 28.51
CA LEU A 223 10.39 4.59 28.39
C LEU A 223 9.72 3.26 28.78
N THR A 224 9.43 3.11 30.07
CA THR A 224 8.72 1.92 30.56
C THR A 224 7.24 1.93 30.15
N PRO A 225 6.57 0.76 30.14
CA PRO A 225 5.13 0.68 29.90
C PRO A 225 4.29 1.57 30.82
N GLU A 226 4.71 1.75 32.07
CA GLU A 226 4.05 2.61 33.06
C GLU A 226 4.16 4.08 32.66
N ASN A 227 5.37 4.55 32.34
CA ASN A 227 5.60 5.94 31.94
C ASN A 227 4.84 6.29 30.65
N LEU A 228 4.79 5.36 29.69
CA LEU A 228 4.01 5.55 28.46
C LEU A 228 2.50 5.54 28.73
N THR A 229 2.03 4.68 29.63
CA THR A 229 0.62 4.67 30.05
C THR A 229 0.23 5.99 30.72
N ASP A 230 1.07 6.53 31.59
CA ASP A 230 0.84 7.82 32.25
C ASP A 230 0.83 8.99 31.27
N LEU A 231 1.71 8.97 30.26
CA LEU A 231 1.73 9.98 29.21
C LEU A 231 0.43 9.97 28.38
N ILE A 232 -0.03 8.76 28.03
CA ILE A 232 -1.19 8.58 27.14
C ILE A 232 -2.51 8.80 27.89
N SER A 233 -2.62 8.27 29.10
CA SER A 233 -3.85 8.33 29.92
C SER A 233 -4.25 9.76 30.27
N LYS A 234 -3.30 10.70 30.35
CA LYS A 234 -3.58 12.14 30.48
C LYS A 234 -4.44 12.70 29.36
N ASN A 235 -4.41 12.11 28.16
CA ASN A 235 -5.12 12.59 26.98
C ASN A 235 -6.35 11.74 26.59
N PHE A 236 -6.35 10.44 26.88
CA PHE A 236 -7.43 9.52 26.48
C PHE A 236 -8.16 8.82 27.63
N GLY A 237 -7.69 8.99 28.87
CA GLY A 237 -8.19 8.24 30.03
C GLY A 237 -7.45 6.92 30.24
N VAL A 238 -7.45 6.43 31.49
CA VAL A 238 -6.66 5.27 31.93
C VAL A 238 -7.16 3.96 31.32
N ASP A 239 -8.46 3.85 31.02
CA ASP A 239 -9.08 2.62 30.53
C ASP A 239 -9.14 2.52 28.99
N ASP A 240 -8.51 3.45 28.26
CA ASP A 240 -8.57 3.43 26.80
C ASP A 240 -7.86 2.21 26.21
N TYR A 241 -8.60 1.42 25.43
CA TYR A 241 -8.09 0.18 24.83
C TYR A 241 -6.89 0.39 23.90
N SER A 242 -6.74 1.58 23.30
CA SER A 242 -5.59 1.90 22.44
C SER A 242 -4.25 1.91 23.18
N ILE A 243 -4.25 2.17 24.50
CA ILE A 243 -3.06 2.06 25.34
C ILE A 243 -2.58 0.61 25.35
N LYS A 244 -3.48 -0.35 25.59
CA LYS A 244 -3.13 -1.77 25.59
C LYS A 244 -2.57 -2.22 24.25
N LEU A 245 -3.16 -1.75 23.15
CA LEU A 245 -2.69 -2.07 21.79
C LEU A 245 -1.29 -1.52 21.51
N ILE A 246 -1.00 -0.25 21.86
CA ILE A 246 0.32 0.33 21.58
C ILE A 246 1.41 -0.34 22.44
N LEU A 247 1.09 -0.67 23.69
CA LEU A 247 2.01 -1.38 24.59
C LEU A 247 2.33 -2.78 24.06
N LEU A 248 1.33 -3.52 23.59
CA LEU A 248 1.54 -4.82 22.96
C LEU A 248 2.43 -4.71 21.71
N VAL A 249 2.25 -3.67 20.90
CA VAL A 249 3.07 -3.45 19.70
C VAL A 249 4.51 -3.09 20.06
N LEU A 250 4.72 -2.27 21.09
CA LEU A 250 6.04 -1.79 21.48
C LEU A 250 6.84 -2.80 22.31
N PHE A 251 6.20 -3.35 23.33
CA PHE A 251 6.84 -4.17 24.37
C PHE A 251 6.39 -5.64 24.38
N GLY A 252 5.34 -5.98 23.62
CA GLY A 252 4.81 -7.34 23.59
C GLY A 252 5.79 -8.36 23.00
N ASP A 253 5.63 -9.62 23.42
CA ASP A 253 6.43 -10.72 22.93
C ASP A 253 5.89 -11.27 21.59
N MET A 254 6.79 -11.77 20.75
CA MET A 254 6.44 -12.38 19.47
C MET A 254 5.65 -13.68 19.68
N ALA A 255 5.99 -14.48 20.70
CA ALA A 255 5.28 -15.74 20.98
C ALA A 255 3.82 -15.51 21.36
N GLU A 256 3.53 -14.45 22.14
CA GLU A 256 2.17 -14.05 22.48
C GLU A 256 1.38 -13.60 21.24
N ASN A 257 1.99 -12.78 20.38
CA ASN A 257 1.38 -12.32 19.13
C ASN A 257 1.06 -13.46 18.17
N ILE A 258 1.97 -14.44 18.04
CA ILE A 258 1.74 -15.65 17.24
C ILE A 258 0.58 -16.46 17.82
N THR A 259 0.62 -16.72 19.13
CA THR A 259 -0.42 -17.51 19.82
C THR A 259 -1.79 -16.86 19.66
N TYR A 260 -1.86 -15.53 19.85
CA TYR A 260 -3.08 -14.76 19.64
C TYR A 260 -3.57 -14.87 18.19
N SER A 261 -2.67 -14.68 17.21
CA SER A 261 -3.03 -14.74 15.78
C SER A 261 -3.52 -16.12 15.36
N ILE A 262 -2.90 -17.21 15.83
CA ILE A 262 -3.34 -18.57 15.52
C ILE A 262 -4.72 -18.85 16.14
N ARG A 263 -4.93 -18.47 17.41
CA ARG A 263 -6.23 -18.64 18.07
C ARG A 263 -7.33 -17.92 17.31
N GLN A 264 -7.04 -16.71 16.85
CA GLN A 264 -7.99 -15.94 16.09
C GLN A 264 -8.33 -16.58 14.73
N ALA A 265 -7.36 -17.14 14.03
CA ALA A 265 -7.58 -17.81 12.74
C ALA A 265 -8.55 -19.01 12.84
N GLY A 266 -8.63 -19.66 14.00
CA GLY A 266 -9.51 -20.81 14.24
C GLY A 266 -11.00 -20.49 14.42
N TYR A 267 -11.38 -19.22 14.55
CA TYR A 267 -12.79 -18.83 14.71
C TYR A 267 -13.56 -18.85 13.38
N TYR A 268 -14.86 -19.16 13.44
CA TYR A 268 -15.75 -19.17 12.28
C TYR A 268 -15.89 -17.80 11.60
N ALA A 269 -15.88 -16.72 12.38
CA ALA A 269 -16.07 -15.35 11.87
C ALA A 269 -14.98 -14.93 10.85
N PRO A 270 -13.68 -15.11 11.14
CA PRO A 270 -12.62 -14.90 10.15
C PRO A 270 -12.80 -15.69 8.86
N VAL A 271 -13.18 -16.97 8.91
CA VAL A 271 -13.38 -17.80 7.71
C VAL A 271 -14.47 -17.21 6.81
N LYS A 272 -15.62 -16.84 7.39
CA LYS A 272 -16.72 -16.18 6.64
C LYS A 272 -16.26 -14.88 5.99
N GLN A 273 -15.49 -14.06 6.70
CA GLN A 273 -15.00 -12.79 6.18
C GLN A 273 -13.99 -12.99 5.02
N HIS A 274 -13.15 -14.02 5.07
CA HIS A 274 -12.26 -14.37 3.96
C HIS A 274 -13.04 -14.81 2.72
N LEU A 275 -14.11 -15.61 2.89
CA LEU A 275 -14.97 -16.01 1.76
C LEU A 275 -15.66 -14.79 1.11
N GLN A 276 -16.17 -13.86 1.93
CA GLN A 276 -16.74 -12.60 1.44
C GLN A 276 -15.69 -11.77 0.68
N PHE A 277 -14.47 -11.69 1.22
CA PHE A 277 -13.35 -11.04 0.54
C PHE A 277 -13.09 -11.66 -0.82
N PHE A 278 -12.96 -12.99 -0.91
CA PHE A 278 -12.68 -13.66 -2.19
C PHE A 278 -13.83 -13.49 -3.18
N ALA A 279 -15.09 -13.47 -2.73
CA ALA A 279 -16.23 -13.21 -3.59
C ALA A 279 -16.17 -11.80 -4.21
N ILE A 280 -15.99 -10.77 -3.37
CA ILE A 280 -15.89 -9.36 -3.80
C ILE A 280 -14.67 -9.14 -4.69
N MET A 281 -13.52 -9.72 -4.33
CA MET A 281 -12.24 -9.51 -5.01
C MET A 281 -11.99 -10.47 -6.16
N SER A 282 -12.88 -11.43 -6.42
CA SER A 282 -12.71 -12.43 -7.48
C SER A 282 -12.41 -11.79 -8.85
N GLY A 283 -13.17 -10.75 -9.22
CA GLY A 283 -12.94 -10.00 -10.46
C GLY A 283 -11.60 -9.26 -10.48
N PHE A 284 -11.16 -8.71 -9.35
CA PHE A 284 -9.85 -8.08 -9.22
C PHE A 284 -8.72 -9.10 -9.38
N ILE A 285 -8.82 -10.21 -8.66
CA ILE A 285 -7.85 -11.31 -8.66
C ILE A 285 -7.76 -11.91 -10.06
N PHE A 286 -8.89 -12.06 -10.75
CA PHE A 286 -8.93 -12.48 -12.14
C PHE A 286 -8.22 -11.49 -13.07
N LEU A 287 -8.53 -10.19 -12.96
CA LEU A 287 -7.90 -9.15 -13.78
C LEU A 287 -6.38 -9.11 -13.56
N GLN A 288 -5.93 -9.04 -12.31
CA GLN A 288 -4.52 -9.07 -11.95
C GLN A 288 -3.84 -10.38 -12.37
N GLY A 289 -4.50 -11.52 -12.15
CA GLY A 289 -4.02 -12.82 -12.59
C GLY A 289 -3.76 -12.88 -14.09
N MET A 290 -4.69 -12.36 -14.91
CA MET A 290 -4.48 -12.25 -16.36
C MET A 290 -3.29 -11.36 -16.72
N MET A 291 -3.16 -10.19 -16.07
CA MET A 291 -2.04 -9.28 -16.31
C MET A 291 -0.70 -9.94 -15.96
N VAL A 292 -0.63 -10.56 -14.79
CA VAL A 292 0.57 -11.26 -14.28
C VAL A 292 0.93 -12.45 -15.16
N ILE A 293 -0.03 -13.30 -15.54
CA ILE A 293 0.21 -14.44 -16.43
C ILE A 293 0.73 -13.96 -17.79
N THR A 294 0.15 -12.89 -18.33
CA THR A 294 0.59 -12.29 -19.59
C THR A 294 2.03 -11.80 -19.48
N ALA A 295 2.37 -11.13 -18.38
CA ALA A 295 3.72 -10.63 -18.14
C ALA A 295 4.73 -11.76 -17.96
N VAL A 296 4.43 -12.77 -17.14
CA VAL A 296 5.30 -13.93 -16.90
C VAL A 296 5.67 -14.67 -18.18
N ARG A 297 4.73 -14.80 -19.11
CA ARG A 297 4.98 -15.50 -20.39
C ARG A 297 5.94 -14.75 -21.31
N ARG A 298 6.18 -13.46 -21.06
CA ARG A 298 6.96 -12.57 -21.92
C ARG A 298 8.21 -12.02 -21.27
N LEU A 299 8.24 -11.98 -19.95
CA LEU A 299 9.40 -11.53 -19.20
C LEU A 299 10.39 -12.69 -18.98
N PRO A 300 11.68 -12.39 -18.74
CA PRO A 300 12.68 -13.40 -18.43
C PRO A 300 12.26 -14.28 -17.24
N ARG A 301 12.70 -15.55 -17.22
CA ARG A 301 12.35 -16.52 -16.17
C ARG A 301 12.61 -16.04 -14.74
N HIS A 302 13.62 -15.21 -14.51
CA HIS A 302 13.89 -14.67 -13.17
C HIS A 302 12.78 -13.72 -12.66
N SER A 303 11.91 -13.22 -13.54
CA SER A 303 10.79 -12.33 -13.21
C SER A 303 9.71 -13.02 -12.36
N TRP A 304 9.70 -14.36 -12.28
CA TRP A 304 8.84 -15.10 -11.34
C TRP A 304 9.08 -14.69 -9.87
N PHE A 305 10.29 -14.23 -9.54
CA PHE A 305 10.60 -13.71 -8.21
C PHE A 305 9.71 -12.51 -7.85
N ALA A 306 9.28 -11.69 -8.82
CA ALA A 306 8.41 -10.56 -8.55
C ALA A 306 7.00 -10.96 -8.09
N ILE A 307 6.49 -12.11 -8.54
CA ILE A 307 5.21 -12.64 -8.06
C ILE A 307 5.36 -13.08 -6.61
N MET A 308 6.42 -13.85 -6.32
CA MET A 308 6.69 -14.29 -4.95
C MET A 308 6.90 -13.10 -4.02
N ALA A 309 7.59 -12.06 -4.48
CA ALA A 309 7.77 -10.81 -3.77
C ALA A 309 6.46 -10.03 -3.53
N CYS A 310 5.45 -10.19 -4.38
CA CYS A 310 4.12 -9.63 -4.10
C CYS A 310 3.38 -10.40 -3.01
N LEU A 311 3.67 -11.69 -2.82
CA LEU A 311 3.02 -12.57 -1.86
C LEU A 311 3.68 -12.55 -0.47
N THR A 312 4.84 -11.92 -0.31
CA THR A 312 5.55 -11.87 0.98
C THR A 312 4.72 -11.31 2.14
N PRO A 313 3.79 -10.33 1.99
CA PRO A 313 2.92 -9.90 3.09
C PRO A 313 2.14 -11.04 3.76
N LEU A 314 1.88 -12.15 3.05
CA LEU A 314 1.21 -13.32 3.63
C LEU A 314 2.04 -13.99 4.73
N ALA A 315 3.36 -13.78 4.78
CA ALA A 315 4.19 -14.24 5.89
C ALA A 315 3.85 -13.57 7.23
N LEU A 316 3.09 -12.46 7.21
CA LEU A 316 2.61 -11.79 8.43
C LEU A 316 1.34 -12.41 9.00
N TYR A 317 0.64 -13.28 8.27
CA TYR A 317 -0.56 -13.98 8.79
C TYR A 317 -0.33 -14.69 10.13
N PRO A 318 0.73 -15.52 10.29
CA PRO A 318 0.99 -16.16 11.58
C PRO A 318 1.46 -15.17 12.66
N LEU A 319 1.87 -13.95 12.29
CA LEU A 319 2.49 -12.98 13.19
C LEU A 319 1.52 -11.89 13.67
N GLY A 320 0.43 -11.63 12.95
CA GLY A 320 -0.54 -10.59 13.31
C GLY A 320 -1.93 -10.81 12.73
N PHE A 321 -2.95 -10.52 13.56
CA PHE A 321 -4.39 -10.67 13.28
C PHE A 321 -4.96 -9.73 12.19
N ASP A 322 -4.14 -8.85 11.60
CA ASP A 322 -4.51 -7.88 10.55
C ASP A 322 -4.62 -8.52 9.13
N TYR A 323 -5.31 -9.66 8.99
CA TYR A 323 -5.31 -10.48 7.76
C TYR A 323 -5.70 -9.71 6.48
N PHE A 324 -6.71 -8.84 6.57
CA PHE A 324 -7.19 -8.05 5.42
C PHE A 324 -6.20 -6.97 5.00
N ARG A 325 -5.44 -6.42 5.94
CA ARG A 325 -4.34 -5.48 5.66
C ARG A 325 -3.23 -6.19 4.90
N TRP A 326 -2.87 -7.41 5.31
CA TRP A 326 -1.87 -8.23 4.62
C TRP A 326 -2.30 -8.61 3.21
N LEU A 327 -3.57 -8.99 3.01
CA LEU A 327 -4.13 -9.22 1.67
C LEU A 327 -4.13 -7.94 0.83
N SER A 328 -4.47 -6.81 1.43
CA SER A 328 -4.46 -5.53 0.73
C SER A 328 -3.07 -5.19 0.25
N PHE A 329 -2.03 -5.42 1.07
CA PHE A 329 -0.64 -5.27 0.63
C PHE A 329 -0.25 -6.21 -0.52
N VAL A 330 -0.71 -7.47 -0.54
CA VAL A 330 -0.48 -8.35 -1.68
C VAL A 330 -1.05 -7.74 -2.96
N LEU A 331 -2.28 -7.25 -2.90
CA LEU A 331 -2.98 -6.68 -4.05
C LEU A 331 -2.41 -5.32 -4.48
N ILE A 332 -1.94 -4.50 -3.53
CA ILE A 332 -1.19 -3.28 -3.80
C ILE A 332 0.14 -3.62 -4.49
N ASN A 333 0.89 -4.60 -3.99
CA ASN A 333 2.15 -5.02 -4.60
C ASN A 333 1.95 -5.54 -6.02
N MET A 334 0.89 -6.33 -6.26
CA MET A 334 0.52 -6.76 -7.62
C MET A 334 0.15 -5.55 -8.51
N THR A 335 -0.52 -4.54 -7.96
CA THR A 335 -0.83 -3.29 -8.70
C THR A 335 0.45 -2.54 -9.08
N ILE A 336 1.38 -2.39 -8.14
CA ILE A 336 2.68 -1.76 -8.39
C ILE A 336 3.45 -2.53 -9.46
N LEU A 337 3.52 -3.86 -9.34
CA LEU A 337 4.17 -4.73 -10.33
C LEU A 337 3.55 -4.55 -11.73
N SER A 338 2.23 -4.62 -11.82
CA SER A 338 1.48 -4.46 -13.07
C SER A 338 1.74 -3.10 -13.73
N VAL A 339 1.65 -2.01 -12.97
CA VAL A 339 1.92 -0.66 -13.48
C VAL A 339 3.37 -0.51 -13.90
N TRP A 340 4.30 -1.03 -13.09
CA TRP A 340 5.73 -0.97 -13.37
C TRP A 340 6.09 -1.72 -14.66
N ILE A 341 5.58 -2.94 -14.86
CA ILE A 341 5.77 -3.71 -16.09
C ILE A 341 5.19 -2.96 -17.27
N MET A 342 3.97 -2.41 -17.14
CA MET A 342 3.33 -1.70 -18.24
C MET A 342 4.12 -0.47 -18.70
N LEU A 343 4.81 0.20 -17.76
CA LEU A 343 5.63 1.37 -18.07
C LEU A 343 6.96 1.02 -18.75
N HIS A 344 7.51 -0.17 -18.48
CA HIS A 344 8.85 -0.56 -18.95
C HIS A 344 8.85 -1.54 -20.13
N ASN A 345 7.76 -2.29 -20.33
CA ASN A 345 7.69 -3.32 -21.36
C ASN A 345 6.50 -3.09 -22.32
N PRO A 346 6.69 -2.27 -23.37
CA PRO A 346 5.69 -1.98 -24.40
C PRO A 346 4.92 -3.18 -24.94
N GLU A 347 5.62 -4.25 -25.30
CA GLU A 347 5.03 -5.43 -25.93
C GLU A 347 4.13 -6.17 -24.96
N THR A 348 4.54 -6.28 -23.70
CA THR A 348 3.71 -6.86 -22.64
C THR A 348 2.46 -6.02 -22.40
N THR A 349 2.60 -4.70 -22.36
CA THR A 349 1.46 -3.77 -22.23
C THR A 349 0.44 -3.98 -23.35
N ASP A 350 0.89 -4.08 -24.61
CA ASP A 350 0.00 -4.23 -25.74
C ASP A 350 -0.77 -5.57 -25.69
N ALA A 351 -0.16 -6.65 -25.19
CA ALA A 351 -0.89 -7.89 -24.95
C ALA A 351 -1.83 -7.86 -23.76
N ILE A 352 -1.46 -7.16 -22.67
CA ILE A 352 -2.39 -6.94 -21.56
C ILE A 352 -3.64 -6.23 -22.09
N ILE A 353 -3.47 -5.18 -22.90
CA ILE A 353 -4.58 -4.46 -23.52
C ILE A 353 -5.41 -5.40 -24.40
N ALA A 354 -4.77 -6.17 -25.29
CA ALA A 354 -5.47 -7.09 -26.18
C ALA A 354 -6.29 -8.14 -25.41
N ASN A 355 -5.71 -8.70 -24.34
CA ASN A 355 -6.39 -9.66 -23.47
C ASN A 355 -7.56 -9.02 -22.72
N CYS A 356 -7.44 -7.75 -22.32
CA CYS A 356 -8.49 -7.03 -21.59
C CYS A 356 -9.61 -6.49 -22.50
N GLU A 357 -9.40 -6.36 -23.81
CA GLU A 357 -10.37 -5.77 -24.74
C GLU A 357 -11.69 -6.55 -24.74
N GLY A 358 -11.62 -7.88 -24.73
CA GLY A 358 -12.80 -8.77 -24.64
C GLY A 358 -13.55 -8.66 -23.30
N TRP A 359 -12.90 -8.17 -22.25
CA TRP A 359 -13.45 -8.06 -20.90
C TRP A 359 -13.89 -6.64 -20.52
N ARG A 360 -13.93 -5.71 -21.48
CA ARG A 360 -14.23 -4.29 -21.23
C ARG A 360 -15.49 -4.06 -20.38
N ARG A 361 -16.59 -4.76 -20.70
CA ARG A 361 -17.85 -4.64 -19.95
C ARG A 361 -17.71 -5.13 -18.51
N CYS A 362 -16.99 -6.24 -18.31
CA CYS A 362 -16.71 -6.78 -16.99
C CYS A 362 -15.83 -5.83 -16.16
N ILE A 363 -14.82 -5.20 -16.77
CA ILE A 363 -13.97 -4.21 -16.09
C ILE A 363 -14.81 -2.99 -15.66
N ILE A 364 -15.73 -2.52 -16.49
CA ILE A 364 -16.65 -1.43 -16.12
C ILE A 364 -17.54 -1.84 -14.94
N ALA A 365 -18.16 -3.03 -15.01
CA ALA A 365 -18.97 -3.56 -13.91
C ALA A 365 -18.15 -3.70 -12.62
N LEU A 366 -16.89 -4.09 -12.74
CA LEU A 366 -15.96 -4.22 -11.63
C LEU A 366 -15.65 -2.87 -10.97
N ILE A 367 -15.42 -1.81 -11.76
CA ILE A 367 -15.24 -0.45 -11.24
C ILE A 367 -16.47 -0.02 -10.45
N PHE A 368 -17.67 -0.21 -10.99
CA PHE A 368 -18.91 0.12 -10.27
C PHE A 368 -19.06 -0.67 -8.98
N LEU A 369 -18.82 -1.99 -9.02
CA LEU A 369 -18.83 -2.83 -7.82
C LEU A 369 -17.87 -2.30 -6.76
N PHE A 370 -16.64 -1.94 -7.14
CA PHE A 370 -15.63 -1.45 -6.23
C PHE A 370 -15.98 -0.10 -5.59
N LEU A 371 -16.55 0.82 -6.37
CA LEU A 371 -17.02 2.11 -5.85
C LEU A 371 -18.18 1.94 -4.87
N VAL A 372 -19.03 0.93 -5.08
CA VAL A 372 -20.15 0.61 -4.18
C VAL A 372 -19.68 -0.09 -2.91
N VAL A 373 -18.76 -1.05 -3.04
CA VAL A 373 -18.27 -1.84 -1.90
C VAL A 373 -17.35 -1.01 -0.99
N GLY A 374 -16.50 -0.15 -1.56
CA GLY A 374 -15.53 0.63 -0.79
C GLY A 374 -14.36 -0.23 -0.26
N PRO A 375 -13.72 0.13 0.86
CA PRO A 375 -12.50 -0.50 1.38
C PRO A 375 -12.69 -1.94 1.87
N LEU A 376 -11.71 -2.80 1.60
CA LEU A 376 -11.59 -4.10 2.26
C LEU A 376 -11.10 -3.87 3.69
N GLY A 377 -11.98 -4.08 4.67
CA GLY A 377 -11.61 -4.05 6.08
C GLY A 377 -12.30 -2.98 6.93
N VAL A 378 -13.26 -2.21 6.39
CA VAL A 378 -14.14 -1.39 7.26
C VAL A 378 -15.55 -1.92 7.20
N PHE A 379 -15.81 -2.98 7.97
CA PHE A 379 -17.19 -3.33 8.32
C PHE A 379 -17.40 -3.79 9.78
N THR A 380 -16.37 -3.82 10.63
CA THR A 380 -16.57 -4.27 12.03
C THR A 380 -15.70 -3.60 13.11
N SER A 381 -15.09 -2.43 12.88
CA SER A 381 -14.55 -1.65 14.01
C SER A 381 -15.63 -0.83 14.71
N PHE A 382 -16.65 -0.31 13.99
CA PHE A 382 -17.93 0.14 14.57
C PHE A 382 -19.06 0.09 13.50
N ALA A 383 -20.14 -0.63 13.83
CA ALA A 383 -21.49 -0.60 13.26
C ALA A 383 -21.69 -0.47 11.72
N LEU A 384 -21.78 -1.62 11.04
CA LEU A 384 -22.37 -1.83 9.70
C LEU A 384 -23.81 -1.29 9.50
N LYS A 385 -24.50 -0.85 10.56
CA LYS A 385 -25.84 -0.25 10.48
C LYS A 385 -25.87 1.13 9.80
N HIS A 386 -24.72 1.72 9.46
CA HIS A 386 -24.64 3.11 9.00
C HIS A 386 -24.07 3.28 7.58
N ALA A 387 -23.83 2.22 6.82
CA ALA A 387 -23.56 2.36 5.39
C ALA A 387 -24.87 2.75 4.66
N PRO A 388 -24.93 3.90 3.97
CA PRO A 388 -26.19 4.47 3.45
C PRO A 388 -26.87 3.65 2.34
N LEU A 389 -26.21 2.61 1.82
CA LEU A 389 -26.72 1.76 0.73
C LEU A 389 -26.67 0.25 1.00
N VAL A 390 -26.15 -0.20 2.15
CA VAL A 390 -26.19 -1.61 2.57
C VAL A 390 -27.37 -1.88 3.52
N THR A 391 -27.90 -0.82 4.13
CA THR A 391 -29.13 -0.83 4.95
C THR A 391 -30.41 -1.30 4.25
N PRO A 392 -30.63 -1.15 2.92
CA PRO A 392 -31.85 -1.69 2.31
C PRO A 392 -31.76 -3.18 1.95
N PHE A 393 -30.58 -3.82 2.04
CA PHE A 393 -30.38 -5.21 1.58
C PHE A 393 -30.08 -6.22 2.69
N LEU A 394 -30.08 -5.80 3.95
CA LEU A 394 -29.97 -6.68 5.11
C LEU A 394 -31.21 -6.50 6.00
N PRO A 395 -31.98 -7.57 6.30
CA PRO A 395 -33.00 -7.51 7.35
C PRO A 395 -32.37 -7.30 8.73
#